data_AF-A0A378QIU2-F1
#
_entry.id   AF-A0A378QIU2-F1
#
_cell.length_a   1.000
_cell.length_b   1.000
_cell.length_c   1.000
_cell.angle_alpha   90.00
_cell.angle_beta   90.00
_cell.angle_gamma   90.00
#
_symmetry.space_group_name_H-M   'P 1'
#
loop_
_entity.id
_entity.type
_entity.pdbx_description
1 polymer ?
#
loop_
_entity_poly.entity_id
_entity_poly.type
_entity_poly.pdbx_seq_one_letter_code
_entity_poly.pdbx_strand_id
1 'polypeptide(L)'
;MSKLLQIAIASLALVATGVSHADVATTYQKTCATCHDSGALNAPKKGDKATWDKLKTQKGMDTLVKNTKKGMPQMPAKGLCQSCSDDEFRALIEYMAK
;
A
#
# COMPACT_ATOMS: atom_id res chain seq x y z
N MET A 1 6.85 -56.20 -10.32
CA MET A 1 8.15 -55.65 -10.78
C MET A 1 7.82 -54.53 -11.76
N SER A 2 7.40 -53.34 -11.29
CA SER A 2 8.27 -52.16 -11.10
C SER A 2 9.10 -51.89 -12.36
N LYS A 3 8.96 -50.80 -13.13
CA LYS A 3 8.62 -49.42 -12.77
C LYS A 3 8.05 -48.70 -14.01
N LEU A 4 6.88 -48.09 -13.87
CA LEU A 4 6.39 -47.11 -14.83
C LEU A 4 7.09 -45.78 -14.58
N LEU A 5 7.60 -45.25 -15.68
CA LEU A 5 8.06 -43.89 -15.92
C LEU A 5 7.19 -42.85 -15.18
N GLN A 6 7.72 -42.19 -14.14
CA GLN A 6 7.13 -40.96 -13.63
C GLN A 6 8.00 -39.77 -14.04
N ILE A 7 7.44 -39.02 -14.96
CA ILE A 7 7.86 -37.70 -15.44
C ILE A 7 7.79 -36.74 -14.26
N ALA A 8 8.93 -36.18 -13.85
CA ALA A 8 8.99 -35.07 -12.92
C ALA A 8 8.51 -33.81 -13.64
N ILE A 9 7.22 -33.48 -13.51
CA ILE A 9 6.68 -32.19 -13.94
C ILE A 9 6.97 -31.18 -12.83
N ALA A 10 7.73 -30.15 -13.20
CA ALA A 10 8.04 -28.99 -12.39
C ALA A 10 6.76 -28.31 -11.88
N SER A 11 6.77 -27.87 -10.62
CA SER A 11 5.86 -26.85 -10.13
C SER A 11 6.70 -25.71 -9.57
N LEU A 12 7.00 -24.73 -10.42
CA LEU A 12 7.51 -23.44 -9.99
C LEU A 12 6.36 -22.75 -9.26
N ALA A 13 6.35 -22.84 -7.94
CA ALA A 13 5.39 -22.10 -7.11
C ALA A 13 5.68 -20.61 -7.28
N LEU A 14 4.86 -19.93 -8.09
CA LEU A 14 4.82 -18.49 -8.15
C LEU A 14 4.26 -18.01 -6.80
N VAL A 15 5.14 -17.60 -5.89
CA VAL A 15 4.74 -16.95 -4.64
C VAL A 15 4.17 -15.59 -5.03
N ALA A 16 2.87 -15.54 -5.27
CA ALA A 16 2.14 -14.29 -5.33
C ALA A 16 2.15 -13.71 -3.91
N THR A 17 3.12 -12.86 -3.60
CA THR A 17 3.13 -12.03 -2.40
C THR A 17 2.04 -10.97 -2.53
N GLY A 18 0.79 -11.39 -2.45
CA GLY A 18 -0.34 -10.48 -2.36
C GLY A 18 -0.27 -9.73 -1.03
N VAL A 19 -0.25 -8.41 -1.07
CA VAL A 19 -0.34 -7.56 0.12
C VAL A 19 -1.67 -7.87 0.82
N SER A 20 -1.63 -8.53 1.99
CA SER A 20 -2.86 -8.90 2.68
C SER A 20 -3.49 -7.68 3.36
N HIS A 21 -4.82 -7.64 3.52
CA HIS A 21 -5.49 -6.54 4.24
C HIS A 21 -5.02 -6.42 5.69
N ALA A 22 -4.66 -7.54 6.33
CA ALA A 22 -4.08 -7.55 7.67
C ALA A 22 -2.73 -6.82 7.72
N ASP A 23 -1.92 -6.96 6.66
CA ASP A 23 -0.67 -6.23 6.52
C ASP A 23 -0.90 -4.74 6.27
N VAL A 24 -1.93 -4.37 5.49
CA VAL A 24 -2.26 -2.96 5.19
C VAL A 24 -2.70 -2.20 6.44
N ALA A 25 -3.68 -2.73 7.19
CA ALA A 25 -4.19 -2.06 8.38
C ALA A 25 -3.11 -1.93 9.47
N THR A 26 -2.28 -2.97 9.64
CA THR A 26 -1.16 -2.95 10.58
C THR A 26 -0.09 -1.93 10.16
N THR A 27 0.26 -1.91 8.87
CA THR A 27 1.24 -0.96 8.34
C THR A 27 0.73 0.48 8.46
N TYR A 28 -0.54 0.72 8.13
CA TYR A 28 -1.20 2.00 8.36
C TYR A 28 -1.04 2.45 9.81
N GLN A 29 -1.39 1.59 10.77
CA GLN A 29 -1.34 1.93 12.19
C GLN A 29 0.07 2.28 12.67
N LYS A 30 1.09 1.57 12.16
CA LYS A 30 2.50 1.78 12.52
C LYS A 30 3.13 3.02 11.87
N THR A 31 2.53 3.54 10.81
CA THR A 31 3.16 4.56 9.96
C THR A 31 2.22 5.73 9.70
N CYS A 32 1.29 5.57 8.77
CA CYS A 32 0.41 6.62 8.24
C CYS A 32 -0.51 7.22 9.31
N ALA A 33 -1.00 6.40 10.24
CA ALA A 33 -1.95 6.77 11.29
C ALA A 33 -1.48 7.97 12.12
N THR A 34 -0.17 8.10 12.34
CA THR A 34 0.46 9.21 13.07
C THR A 34 -0.08 10.58 12.65
N CYS A 35 -0.33 10.78 11.36
CA CYS A 35 -0.89 12.02 10.84
C CYS A 35 -2.31 11.85 10.29
N HIS A 36 -2.58 10.72 9.63
CA HIS A 36 -3.82 10.52 8.88
C HIS A 36 -5.03 10.12 9.75
N ASP A 37 -4.86 9.71 11.01
CA ASP A 37 -6.00 9.48 11.90
C ASP A 37 -6.66 10.80 12.33
N SER A 38 -5.86 11.74 12.82
CA SER A 38 -6.34 13.01 13.37
C SER A 38 -6.43 14.12 12.32
N GLY A 39 -5.69 13.98 11.21
CA GLY A 39 -5.45 15.04 10.23
C GLY A 39 -4.37 16.03 10.67
N ALA A 40 -3.42 15.57 11.49
CA ALA A 40 -2.30 16.40 11.92
C ALA A 40 -1.53 16.97 10.72
N LEU A 41 -1.01 18.19 10.88
CA LEU A 41 -0.31 18.92 9.81
C LEU A 41 -1.16 19.12 8.54
N ASN A 42 -2.49 19.12 8.67
CA ASN A 42 -3.46 19.15 7.57
C ASN A 42 -3.40 17.92 6.64
N ALA A 43 -2.99 16.76 7.18
CA ALA A 43 -3.04 15.51 6.44
C ALA A 43 -4.50 15.13 6.10
N PRO A 44 -4.78 14.60 4.89
CA PRO A 44 -6.11 14.09 4.55
C PRO A 44 -6.47 12.94 5.47
N LYS A 45 -7.58 13.06 6.21
CA LYS A 45 -7.95 12.08 7.24
C LYS A 45 -8.35 10.75 6.61
N LYS A 46 -8.01 9.64 7.26
CA LYS A 46 -8.59 8.33 6.91
C LYS A 46 -10.12 8.42 7.01
N GLY A 47 -10.80 7.86 6.02
CA GLY A 47 -12.26 7.88 5.92
C GLY A 47 -12.87 9.17 5.38
N ASP A 48 -12.07 10.23 5.14
CA ASP A 48 -12.54 11.40 4.40
C ASP A 48 -12.62 11.09 2.90
N LYS A 49 -13.66 10.32 2.55
CA LYS A 49 -13.87 9.81 1.20
C LYS A 49 -13.94 10.93 0.16
N ALA A 50 -14.55 12.07 0.50
CA ALA A 50 -14.67 13.20 -0.42
C ALA A 50 -13.30 13.79 -0.78
N THR A 51 -12.44 14.00 0.22
CA THR A 51 -11.08 14.49 -0.01
C THR A 51 -10.24 13.49 -0.81
N TRP A 52 -10.29 12.21 -0.43
CA TRP A 52 -9.52 11.16 -1.13
C TRP A 52 -9.98 10.93 -2.57
N ASP A 53 -11.28 10.93 -2.84
CA ASP A 53 -11.80 10.80 -4.19
C ASP A 53 -11.37 12.00 -5.06
N LYS A 54 -11.45 13.23 -4.54
CA LYS A 54 -10.91 14.41 -5.24
C LYS A 54 -9.43 14.28 -5.56
N LEU A 55 -8.61 13.84 -4.60
CA LEU A 55 -7.17 13.64 -4.80
C LEU A 55 -6.89 12.60 -5.89
N LYS A 56 -7.57 11.45 -5.86
CA LYS A 56 -7.44 10.40 -6.88
C LYS A 56 -7.85 10.89 -8.26
N THR A 57 -8.97 11.62 -8.37
CA THR A 57 -9.43 12.18 -9.65
C THR A 57 -8.48 13.23 -10.21
N GLN A 58 -7.94 14.11 -9.36
CA GLN A 58 -7.11 15.23 -9.82
C GLN A 58 -5.65 14.83 -10.11
N LYS A 59 -5.12 13.85 -9.39
CA LYS A 59 -3.69 13.49 -9.47
C LYS A 59 -3.45 12.12 -10.09
N GLY A 60 -4.40 11.20 -9.97
CA GLY A 60 -4.21 9.79 -10.30
C GLY A 60 -3.41 9.05 -9.22
N MET A 61 -3.61 7.73 -9.13
CA MET A 61 -2.99 6.89 -8.10
C MET A 61 -1.45 6.89 -8.19
N ASP A 62 -0.88 6.80 -9.39
CA ASP A 62 0.58 6.74 -9.56
C ASP A 62 1.28 8.01 -9.08
N THR A 63 0.67 9.17 -9.29
CA THR A 63 1.18 10.45 -8.76
C THR A 63 1.15 10.46 -7.24
N LEU A 64 0.06 9.95 -6.63
CA LEU A 64 -0.06 9.87 -5.17
C LEU A 64 1.01 8.95 -4.56
N VAL A 65 1.25 7.78 -5.18
CA VAL A 65 2.33 6.86 -4.77
C VAL A 65 3.70 7.53 -4.94
N LYS A 66 3.96 8.17 -6.08
CA LYS A 66 5.22 8.88 -6.34
C LYS A 66 5.49 9.98 -5.31
N ASN A 67 4.48 10.80 -4.99
CA ASN A 67 4.60 11.85 -3.99
C ASN A 67 4.79 11.28 -2.59
N THR A 68 4.09 10.19 -2.26
CA THR A 68 4.27 9.47 -0.99
C THR A 68 5.71 9.00 -0.83
N LYS A 69 6.28 8.37 -1.86
CA LYS A 69 7.67 7.89 -1.87
C LYS A 69 8.68 9.04 -1.75
N LYS A 70 8.48 10.12 -2.50
CA LYS A 70 9.38 11.29 -2.48
C LYS A 70 9.30 12.07 -1.18
N GLY A 71 8.13 12.12 -0.55
CA GLY A 71 7.81 13.03 0.54
C GLY A 71 7.33 14.40 0.05
N MET A 72 6.69 15.12 0.95
CA MET A 72 6.17 16.48 0.79
C MET A 72 6.53 17.30 2.05
N PRO A 73 6.44 18.64 2.04
CA PRO A 73 6.88 19.47 3.17
C PRO A 73 6.33 19.04 4.54
N GLN A 74 5.09 18.54 4.59
CA GLN A 74 4.42 18.09 5.82
C GLN A 74 4.28 16.56 5.91
N MET A 75 4.88 15.81 4.98
CA MET A 75 4.79 14.37 4.89
C MET A 75 6.18 13.77 4.61
N PRO A 76 6.79 13.05 5.57
CA PRO A 76 8.09 12.42 5.37
C PRO A 76 8.14 11.51 4.14
N ALA A 77 9.32 11.38 3.54
CA ALA A 77 9.53 10.44 2.44
C ALA A 77 9.09 9.03 2.84
N LYS A 78 8.37 8.37 1.91
CA LYS A 78 7.76 7.05 2.09
C LYS A 78 6.71 6.95 3.20
N GLY A 79 6.21 8.07 3.73
CA GLY A 79 5.16 8.06 4.76
C GLY A 79 5.54 7.23 5.99
N LEU A 80 6.83 7.24 6.36
CA LEU A 80 7.43 6.41 7.42
C LEU A 80 7.51 4.89 7.15
N CYS A 81 7.01 4.40 6.03
CA CYS A 81 7.18 3.00 5.64
C CYS A 81 8.40 2.81 4.71
N GLN A 82 9.57 2.56 5.29
CA GLN A 82 10.82 2.49 4.52
C GLN A 82 10.91 1.27 3.58
N SER A 83 10.22 0.19 3.93
CA SER A 83 10.21 -1.08 3.20
C SER A 83 9.01 -1.26 2.27
N CYS A 84 8.04 -0.33 2.27
CA CYS A 84 6.85 -0.47 1.42
C CYS A 84 7.22 -0.38 -0.06
N SER A 85 6.68 -1.33 -0.81
CA SER A 85 6.58 -1.36 -2.26
C SER A 85 5.51 -0.40 -2.78
N ASP A 86 5.48 -0.18 -4.09
CA ASP A 86 4.50 0.70 -4.73
C ASP A 86 3.08 0.17 -4.56
N ASP A 87 2.89 -1.14 -4.59
CA ASP A 87 1.59 -1.78 -4.40
C ASP A 87 1.09 -1.68 -2.95
N GLU A 88 2.00 -1.76 -1.97
CA GLU A 88 1.66 -1.48 -0.58
C GLU A 88 1.25 -0.02 -0.37
N PHE A 89 1.92 0.93 -1.04
CA PHE A 89 1.48 2.33 -1.00
C PHE A 89 0.10 2.53 -1.64
N ARG A 90 -0.18 1.87 -2.78
CA ARG A 90 -1.52 1.91 -3.39
C ARG A 90 -2.57 1.39 -2.42
N ALA A 91 -2.32 0.24 -1.82
CA ALA A 91 -3.23 -0.38 -0.86
C ALA A 91 -3.46 0.50 0.39
N LEU A 92 -2.41 1.16 0.90
CA LEU A 92 -2.51 2.11 2.01
C LEU A 92 -3.33 3.35 1.64
N ILE A 93 -3.14 3.91 0.44
CA ILE A 93 -3.92 5.04 -0.06
C ILE A 93 -5.41 4.65 -0.19
N GLU A 94 -5.68 3.46 -0.73
CA GLU A 94 -7.04 2.94 -0.81
C GLU A 94 -7.66 2.68 0.57
N TYR A 95 -6.88 2.18 1.51
CA TYR A 95 -7.31 1.96 2.89
C TYR A 95 -7.63 3.28 3.60
N MET A 96 -6.86 4.35 3.35
CA MET A 96 -7.16 5.68 3.87
C MET A 96 -8.40 6.31 3.22
N ALA A 97 -8.68 6.00 1.96
CA ALA A 97 -9.87 6.47 1.26
C ALA A 97 -11.18 5.79 1.70
N LYS A 98 -11.10 4.82 2.62
CA LYS A 98 -12.22 4.07 3.21
C LYS A 98 -12.40 4.42 4.69
#